data_AF-A0ABD1FX09-F1
#
_entry.id   AF-A0ABD1FX09-F1
#
_cell.length_a   1.000
_cell.length_b   1.000
_cell.length_c   1.000
_cell.angle_alpha   90.00
_cell.angle_beta   90.00
_cell.angle_gamma   90.00
#
_symmetry.space_group_name_H-M   'P 1'
#
loop_
_entity.id
_entity.type
_entity.pdbx_description
1 polymer ?
#
loop_
_entity_poly.entity_id
_entity_poly.type
_entity_poly.pdbx_seq_one_letter_code
_entity_poly.pdbx_strand_id
1 'polypeptide(L)'
;MATTWLRHPSYQPGSVKVSLQWLDLRVFYVRVSKCVVDDDSTPEHLTLNHILLNRDTLLEVNCVRTSIYSDGVSTLVKRDRLDKQSEEVTFVSTDSIRVTGSVKSEVFRENVLVLTGRLELCHSSESLVEHKQHGQIWSMSCESDIVVGTGFLKGNQNVCATAIEVYVAGSFSGTPIVLTQTLQLSHHRRKQARKGMLEAIPEYEMALSQKEGPSTLTIPFFS
;
A
#
# COMPACT_ATOMS: atom_id res chain seq x y z
N MET A 1 -70.78 23.97 -22.65
CA MET A 1 -69.44 23.34 -22.69
C MET A 1 -68.44 24.35 -22.14
N ALA A 2 -67.85 24.09 -20.98
CA ALA A 2 -66.77 24.88 -20.39
C ALA A 2 -65.75 23.90 -19.84
N THR A 3 -64.55 23.89 -20.42
CA THR A 3 -63.48 22.96 -20.05
C THR A 3 -62.64 23.58 -18.94
N THR A 4 -62.82 23.10 -17.71
CA THR A 4 -62.00 23.45 -16.55
C THR A 4 -60.66 22.72 -16.63
N TRP A 5 -59.57 23.46 -16.74
CA TRP A 5 -58.22 22.92 -16.61
C TRP A 5 -57.91 22.68 -15.12
N LEU A 6 -57.80 21.41 -14.73
CA LEU A 6 -57.22 21.02 -13.44
C LEU A 6 -55.73 21.36 -13.47
N ARG A 7 -55.31 22.34 -12.67
CA ARG A 7 -53.88 22.57 -12.40
C ARG A 7 -53.35 21.36 -11.63
N HIS A 8 -52.50 20.59 -12.28
CA HIS A 8 -51.66 19.61 -11.60
C HIS A 8 -50.71 20.38 -10.66
N PRO A 9 -50.60 20.00 -9.38
CA PRO A 9 -49.57 20.55 -8.51
C PRO A 9 -48.21 20.15 -9.09
N SER A 10 -47.40 21.15 -9.44
CA SER A 10 -46.02 20.92 -9.83
C SER A 10 -45.31 20.26 -8.65
N TYR A 11 -44.84 19.02 -8.85
CA TYR A 11 -43.86 18.40 -7.99
C TYR A 11 -42.65 19.34 -7.96
N GLN A 12 -42.51 20.12 -6.89
CA GLN A 12 -41.25 20.74 -6.53
C GLN A 12 -40.40 19.60 -5.96
N PRO A 13 -39.34 19.13 -6.64
CA PRO A 13 -38.37 18.28 -5.97
C PRO A 13 -37.70 19.20 -4.96
N GLY A 14 -38.07 19.07 -3.69
CA GLY A 14 -37.30 19.60 -2.58
C GLY A 14 -35.93 18.93 -2.64
N SER A 15 -35.03 19.51 -3.44
CA SER A 15 -33.65 19.11 -3.53
C SER A 15 -33.02 19.43 -2.19
N VAL A 16 -33.08 18.48 -1.26
CA VAL A 16 -32.05 18.37 -0.23
C VAL A 16 -30.76 18.29 -1.02
N LYS A 17 -30.04 19.41 -1.08
CA LYS A 17 -28.75 19.51 -1.76
C LYS A 17 -27.82 18.67 -0.90
N VAL A 18 -27.76 17.36 -1.16
CA VAL A 18 -26.78 16.47 -0.54
C VAL A 18 -25.45 16.91 -1.11
N SER A 19 -24.78 17.83 -0.41
CA SER A 19 -23.43 18.25 -0.77
C SER A 19 -22.54 17.04 -0.59
N LEU A 20 -22.00 16.53 -1.70
CA LEU A 20 -20.97 15.51 -1.65
C LEU A 20 -19.82 16.02 -0.79
N GLN A 21 -19.44 15.24 0.22
CA GLN A 21 -18.32 15.58 1.08
C GLN A 21 -17.04 15.16 0.37
N TRP A 22 -16.31 16.14 -0.14
CA TRP A 22 -15.03 15.92 -0.81
C TRP A 22 -13.89 16.06 0.18
N LEU A 23 -12.99 15.09 0.13
CA LEU A 23 -11.62 15.25 0.58
C LEU A 23 -10.82 15.84 -0.57
N ASP A 24 -10.23 17.01 -0.34
CA ASP A 24 -9.38 17.73 -1.30
C ASP A 24 -7.92 17.65 -0.85
N LEU A 25 -7.14 16.80 -1.51
CA LEU A 25 -5.72 16.61 -1.29
C LEU A 25 -4.91 17.55 -2.18
N ARG A 26 -3.90 18.17 -1.58
CA ARG A 26 -3.04 19.17 -2.21
C ARG A 26 -1.56 18.79 -2.19
N VAL A 27 -1.17 17.89 -1.30
CA VAL A 27 0.19 17.40 -1.19
C VAL A 27 0.17 15.90 -0.97
N PHE A 28 0.91 15.18 -1.79
CA PHE A 28 1.32 13.81 -1.56
C PHE A 28 2.83 13.77 -1.52
N TYR A 29 3.40 13.30 -0.43
CA TYR A 29 4.83 13.35 -0.16
C TYR A 29 5.32 11.98 0.29
N VAL A 30 6.45 11.56 -0.26
CA VAL A 30 7.14 10.31 0.10
C VAL A 30 8.59 10.64 0.40
N ARG A 31 9.06 10.24 1.57
CA ARG A 31 10.47 10.35 1.96
C ARG A 31 11.03 8.97 2.24
N VAL A 32 12.19 8.69 1.68
CA VAL A 32 12.93 7.46 1.91
C VAL A 32 14.26 7.85 2.55
N SER A 33 14.52 7.38 3.76
CA SER A 33 15.75 7.67 4.51
C SER A 33 16.57 6.41 4.77
N LYS A 34 17.88 6.58 4.97
CA LYS A 34 18.86 5.48 5.13
C LYS A 34 18.82 4.55 3.92
N CYS A 35 18.91 5.14 2.75
CA CYS A 35 18.95 4.44 1.46
C CYS A 35 20.22 4.84 0.71
N VAL A 36 20.69 4.00 -0.22
CA VAL A 36 21.79 4.42 -1.09
C VAL A 36 21.26 5.44 -2.09
N VAL A 37 21.82 6.63 -1.98
CA VAL A 37 21.49 7.79 -2.79
C VAL A 37 22.63 8.01 -3.78
N ASP A 38 22.37 7.71 -5.05
CA ASP A 38 23.28 7.96 -6.15
C ASP A 38 22.55 8.63 -7.32
N ASP A 39 23.23 9.54 -8.02
CA ASP A 39 22.59 10.45 -8.99
C ASP A 39 22.06 9.68 -10.21
N ASP A 40 22.78 8.64 -10.64
CA ASP A 40 22.44 7.83 -11.82
C ASP A 40 21.38 6.76 -11.53
N SER A 41 21.21 6.35 -10.27
CA SER A 41 20.28 5.27 -9.88
C SER A 41 19.03 5.74 -9.14
N THR A 42 18.98 7.00 -8.71
CA THR A 42 17.81 7.57 -8.05
C THR A 42 16.88 8.24 -9.07
N PRO A 43 15.61 7.80 -9.18
CA PRO A 43 14.72 8.27 -10.23
C PRO A 43 14.31 9.72 -9.99
N GLU A 44 14.04 10.44 -11.07
CA GLU A 44 13.50 11.80 -11.01
C GLU A 44 12.02 11.85 -10.63
N HIS A 45 11.30 10.74 -10.80
CA HIS A 45 9.88 10.64 -10.47
C HIS A 45 9.48 9.21 -10.12
N LEU A 46 8.39 9.09 -9.37
CA LEU A 46 7.65 7.86 -9.14
C LEU A 46 6.27 7.98 -9.80
N THR A 47 5.69 6.85 -10.19
CA THR A 47 4.30 6.80 -10.66
C THR A 47 3.38 6.57 -9.47
N LEU A 48 2.33 7.37 -9.35
CA LEU A 48 1.31 7.25 -8.29
C LEU A 48 -0.02 6.88 -8.93
N ASN A 49 -0.51 5.68 -8.66
CA ASN A 49 -1.82 5.23 -9.10
C ASN A 49 -2.82 5.43 -7.97
N HIS A 50 -3.92 6.12 -8.25
CA HIS A 50 -5.08 6.21 -7.39
C HIS A 50 -6.16 5.27 -7.88
N ILE A 51 -6.58 4.33 -7.05
CA ILE A 51 -7.53 3.26 -7.37
C ILE A 51 -8.75 3.41 -6.48
N LEU A 52 -9.93 3.44 -7.09
CA LEU A 52 -11.21 3.53 -6.40
C LEU A 52 -11.51 2.21 -5.68
N LEU A 53 -11.83 2.27 -4.39
CA LEU A 53 -12.19 1.07 -3.63
C LEU A 53 -13.68 0.73 -3.70
N ASN A 54 -14.53 1.73 -3.94
CA ASN A 54 -15.99 1.57 -4.06
C ASN A 54 -16.51 2.26 -5.32
N ARG A 55 -17.56 1.69 -5.94
CA ARG A 55 -18.14 2.21 -7.21
C ARG A 55 -18.85 3.55 -7.08
N ASP A 56 -19.26 3.92 -5.88
CA ASP A 56 -19.88 5.19 -5.56
C ASP A 56 -18.86 6.30 -5.24
N THR A 57 -17.57 5.96 -5.20
CA THR A 57 -16.49 6.92 -4.99
C THR A 57 -16.20 7.66 -6.28
N LEU A 58 -16.15 8.98 -6.18
CA LEU A 58 -15.74 9.87 -7.26
C LEU A 58 -14.30 10.29 -7.04
N LEU A 59 -13.54 10.38 -8.14
CA LEU A 59 -12.16 10.85 -8.14
C LEU A 59 -11.97 11.91 -9.22
N GLU A 60 -11.45 13.07 -8.81
CA GLU A 60 -11.02 14.15 -9.69
C GLU A 60 -9.53 14.40 -9.50
N VAL A 61 -8.81 14.60 -10.60
CA VAL A 61 -7.40 15.02 -10.58
C VAL A 61 -7.27 16.27 -11.42
N ASN A 62 -6.73 17.34 -10.83
CA ASN A 62 -6.57 18.64 -11.47
C ASN A 62 -7.87 19.13 -12.13
N CYS A 63 -8.99 18.99 -11.40
CA CYS A 63 -10.35 19.33 -11.82
C CYS A 63 -10.92 18.48 -12.97
N VAL A 64 -10.23 17.42 -13.39
CA VAL A 64 -10.74 16.46 -14.39
C VAL A 64 -11.28 15.24 -13.66
N ARG A 65 -12.58 14.96 -13.86
CA ARG A 65 -13.25 13.80 -13.29
C ARG A 65 -12.88 12.53 -14.05
N THR A 66 -12.49 11.50 -13.30
CA THR A 66 -12.26 10.17 -13.85
C THR A 66 -13.54 9.57 -14.42
N SER A 67 -13.41 8.78 -15.48
CA SER A 67 -14.56 8.09 -16.09
C SER A 67 -15.17 7.11 -15.09
N ILE A 68 -16.50 6.95 -15.13
CA ILE A 68 -17.23 5.97 -14.31
C ILE A 68 -16.84 4.51 -14.63
N TYR A 69 -16.17 4.28 -15.75
CA TYR A 69 -15.64 2.98 -16.15
C TYR A 69 -14.13 2.81 -15.86
N SER A 70 -13.49 3.84 -15.30
CA SER A 70 -12.08 3.78 -14.93
C SER A 70 -11.96 3.34 -13.48
N ASP A 71 -11.15 2.31 -13.23
CA ASP A 71 -10.87 1.85 -11.86
C ASP A 71 -9.89 2.78 -11.12
N GLY A 72 -9.29 3.76 -11.82
CA GLY A 72 -8.33 4.67 -11.24
C GLY A 72 -7.75 5.71 -12.21
N VAL A 73 -6.69 6.38 -11.76
CA VAL A 73 -5.89 7.34 -12.54
C VAL A 73 -4.45 7.38 -12.04
N SER A 74 -3.51 7.62 -12.94
CA SER A 74 -2.08 7.71 -12.62
C SER A 74 -1.59 9.15 -12.70
N THR A 75 -0.79 9.55 -11.72
CA THR A 75 -0.06 10.82 -11.65
C THR A 75 1.41 10.56 -11.39
N LEU A 76 2.22 11.62 -11.30
CA LEU A 76 3.65 11.54 -11.01
C LEU A 76 3.96 12.22 -9.68
N VAL A 77 4.89 11.63 -8.92
CA VAL A 77 5.47 12.22 -7.72
C VAL A 77 6.92 12.53 -8.03
N LYS A 78 7.27 13.82 -8.11
CA LYS A 78 8.58 14.27 -8.60
C LYS A 78 9.59 14.32 -7.46
N ARG A 79 10.85 13.99 -7.74
CA ARG A 79 11.94 14.14 -6.79
C ARG A 79 12.12 15.62 -6.46
N ASP A 80 11.91 15.96 -5.20
CA ASP A 80 12.04 17.31 -4.66
C ASP A 80 13.43 17.52 -4.05
N ARG A 81 13.92 16.54 -3.29
CA ARG A 81 15.22 16.62 -2.62
C ARG A 81 16.01 15.31 -2.75
N LEU A 82 17.31 15.45 -2.92
CA LEU A 82 18.30 14.38 -2.88
C LEU A 82 19.41 14.79 -1.91
N ASP A 83 19.47 14.16 -0.74
CA ASP A 83 20.46 14.46 0.30
C ASP A 83 21.39 13.26 0.52
N LYS A 84 22.61 13.38 0.01
CA LYS A 84 23.65 12.36 0.14
C LYS A 84 24.26 12.31 1.54
N GLN A 85 24.23 13.41 2.30
CA GLN A 85 24.78 13.43 3.67
C GLN A 85 23.84 12.72 4.64
N SER A 86 22.53 12.93 4.47
CA SER A 86 21.50 12.30 5.31
C SER A 86 20.98 10.97 4.76
N GLU A 87 21.51 10.50 3.62
CA GLU A 87 21.06 9.29 2.91
C GLU A 87 19.54 9.28 2.66
N GLU A 88 19.02 10.41 2.16
CA GLU A 88 17.59 10.66 2.03
C GLU A 88 17.19 11.14 0.64
N VAL A 89 16.05 10.66 0.14
CA VAL A 89 15.38 11.17 -1.05
C VAL A 89 13.92 11.48 -0.74
N THR A 90 13.44 12.59 -1.31
CA THR A 90 12.07 13.07 -1.14
C THR A 90 11.39 13.22 -2.48
N PHE A 91 10.14 12.77 -2.57
CA PHE A 91 9.25 12.91 -3.71
C PHE A 91 7.98 13.66 -3.31
N VAL A 92 7.57 14.61 -4.14
CA VAL A 92 6.37 15.43 -3.91
C VAL A 92 5.48 15.48 -5.16
N SER A 93 4.19 15.32 -4.96
CA SER A 93 3.14 15.73 -5.89
C SER A 93 2.30 16.81 -5.23
N THR A 94 1.97 17.83 -6.02
CA THR A 94 1.07 18.92 -5.65
C THR A 94 -0.20 18.93 -6.50
N ASP A 95 -0.48 17.82 -7.18
CA ASP A 95 -1.72 17.65 -7.94
C ASP A 95 -2.94 17.86 -7.04
N SER A 96 -3.96 18.50 -7.59
CA SER A 96 -5.23 18.70 -6.88
C SER A 96 -6.07 17.45 -7.02
N ILE A 97 -6.09 16.60 -5.99
CA ILE A 97 -6.82 15.34 -6.01
C ILE A 97 -8.04 15.48 -5.12
N ARG A 98 -9.24 15.23 -5.66
CA ARG A 98 -10.48 15.23 -4.86
C ARG A 98 -11.13 13.87 -4.88
N VAL A 99 -11.51 13.36 -3.70
CA VAL A 99 -12.23 12.08 -3.57
C VAL A 99 -13.45 12.20 -2.65
N THR A 100 -14.52 11.47 -2.93
CA THR A 100 -15.72 11.41 -2.07
C THR A 100 -15.75 10.21 -1.13
N GLY A 101 -14.77 9.33 -1.20
CA GLY A 101 -14.75 8.05 -0.51
C GLY A 101 -13.35 7.44 -0.50
N SER A 102 -13.24 6.22 0.03
CA SER A 102 -11.96 5.57 0.23
C SER A 102 -11.21 5.32 -1.08
N VAL A 103 -9.90 5.57 -1.06
CA VAL A 103 -9.03 5.40 -2.23
C VAL A 103 -7.77 4.65 -1.82
N LYS A 104 -7.34 3.74 -2.69
CA LYS A 104 -6.03 3.08 -2.59
C LYS A 104 -5.03 3.87 -3.44
N SER A 105 -3.84 4.08 -2.90
CA SER A 105 -2.72 4.68 -3.61
C SER A 105 -1.63 3.64 -3.78
N GLU A 106 -1.11 3.48 -4.98
CA GLU A 106 0.03 2.61 -5.25
C GLU A 106 1.16 3.45 -5.84
N VAL A 107 2.35 3.35 -5.26
CA VAL A 107 3.53 4.08 -5.72
C VAL A 107 4.48 3.10 -6.40
N PHE A 108 4.82 3.37 -7.65
CA PHE A 108 5.73 2.57 -8.45
C PHE A 108 7.02 3.33 -8.75
N ARG A 109 8.13 2.61 -8.72
CA ARG A 109 9.33 2.98 -9.46
C ARG A 109 9.31 2.19 -10.74
N GLU A 110 9.18 2.88 -11.87
CA GLU A 110 9.00 2.23 -13.17
C GLU A 110 7.85 1.20 -13.07
N ASN A 111 8.15 -0.10 -13.17
CA ASN A 111 7.16 -1.17 -13.09
C ASN A 111 7.17 -1.94 -11.76
N VAL A 112 7.89 -1.46 -10.74
CA VAL A 112 8.03 -2.12 -9.44
C VAL A 112 7.20 -1.38 -8.40
N LEU A 113 6.25 -2.08 -7.78
CA LEU A 113 5.45 -1.56 -6.67
C LEU A 113 6.34 -1.37 -5.42
N VAL A 114 6.32 -0.16 -4.87
CA VAL A 114 7.16 0.26 -3.75
C VAL A 114 6.34 0.31 -2.45
N LEU A 115 5.15 0.88 -2.57
CA LEU A 115 4.31 1.26 -1.45
C LEU A 115 2.85 1.17 -1.87
N THR A 116 2.03 0.56 -1.02
CA THR A 116 0.58 0.66 -1.07
C THR A 116 0.10 1.51 0.09
N GLY A 117 -0.78 2.46 -0.16
CA GLY A 117 -1.47 3.26 0.84
C GLY A 117 -2.98 3.11 0.69
N ARG A 118 -3.71 3.27 1.79
CA ARG A 118 -5.18 3.38 1.80
C ARG A 118 -5.56 4.60 2.60
N LEU A 119 -6.48 5.38 2.05
CA LEU A 119 -7.07 6.55 2.67
C LEU A 119 -8.56 6.26 2.87
N GLU A 120 -8.99 6.18 4.13
CA GLU A 120 -10.31 5.68 4.50
C GLU A 120 -11.01 6.63 5.46
N LEU A 121 -12.31 6.85 5.24
CA LEU A 121 -13.14 7.63 6.15
C LEU A 121 -13.62 6.72 7.28
N CYS A 122 -13.07 6.91 8.47
CA CYS A 122 -13.47 6.20 9.68
C CYS A 122 -14.59 6.95 10.40
N HIS A 123 -15.55 6.21 10.95
CA HIS A 123 -16.54 6.78 11.85
C HIS A 123 -16.03 6.68 13.28
N SER A 124 -15.91 7.80 14.00
CA SER A 124 -15.62 7.75 15.43
C SER A 124 -16.89 7.34 16.17
N SER A 125 -16.85 6.20 16.86
CA SER A 125 -17.82 5.91 17.92
C SER A 125 -17.52 6.85 19.09
N GLU A 126 -18.46 7.73 19.41
CA GLU A 126 -18.56 8.60 20.60
C GLU A 126 -17.30 8.68 21.48
N SER A 127 -16.49 9.72 21.27
CA SER A 127 -15.43 10.13 22.19
C SER A 127 -15.80 11.48 22.80
N LEU A 128 -15.76 11.54 24.14
CA LEU A 128 -16.14 12.64 25.01
C LEU A 128 -15.12 13.79 24.92
N VAL A 129 -15.00 14.46 23.78
CA VAL A 129 -14.32 15.75 23.64
C VAL A 129 -15.10 16.61 22.65
N GLU A 130 -15.56 17.77 23.13
CA GLU A 130 -16.31 18.77 22.38
C GLU A 130 -15.47 19.38 21.24
N HIS A 131 -15.35 18.68 20.12
CA HIS A 131 -15.03 19.32 18.85
C HIS A 131 -16.16 19.04 17.87
N LYS A 132 -16.72 20.10 17.30
CA LYS A 132 -17.80 20.09 16.29
C LYS A 132 -17.31 19.53 14.95
N GLN A 133 -16.75 18.32 14.95
CA GLN A 133 -16.55 17.55 13.74
C GLN A 133 -17.48 16.35 13.87
N HIS A 134 -18.52 16.33 13.02
CA HIS A 134 -19.30 15.13 12.72
C HIS A 134 -18.35 13.94 12.75
N GLY A 135 -18.66 12.88 13.51
CA GLY A 135 -17.75 11.79 13.88
C GLY A 135 -17.18 10.97 12.71
N GLN A 136 -16.48 11.62 11.81
CA GLN A 136 -15.92 11.18 10.55
C GLN A 136 -14.48 11.70 10.52
N ILE A 137 -13.52 10.78 10.55
CA ILE A 137 -12.09 11.07 10.60
C ILE A 137 -11.45 10.28 9.48
N TRP A 138 -10.71 10.95 8.61
CA TRP A 138 -9.90 10.26 7.61
C TRP A 138 -8.68 9.64 8.28
N SER A 139 -8.38 8.41 7.90
CA SER A 139 -7.19 7.68 8.35
C SER A 139 -6.39 7.21 7.16
N MET A 140 -5.07 7.09 7.36
CA MET A 140 -4.14 6.56 6.37
C MET A 140 -3.46 5.32 6.92
N SER A 141 -3.40 4.27 6.11
CA SER A 141 -2.54 3.12 6.35
C SER A 141 -1.63 2.92 5.16
N CYS A 142 -0.41 2.43 5.39
CA CYS A 142 0.53 2.14 4.32
C CYS A 142 1.25 0.81 4.59
N GLU A 143 1.60 0.13 3.52
CA GLU A 143 2.35 -1.12 3.49
C GLU A 143 3.45 -1.01 2.43
N SER A 144 4.65 -1.46 2.77
CA SER A 144 5.72 -1.53 1.78
C SER A 144 5.72 -2.89 1.09
N ASP A 145 5.87 -2.88 -0.23
CA ASP A 145 6.00 -4.09 -1.03
C ASP A 145 7.46 -4.36 -1.44
N ILE A 146 8.39 -3.56 -0.94
CA ILE A 146 9.82 -3.75 -1.19
C ILE A 146 10.34 -4.91 -0.37
N VAL A 147 10.91 -5.90 -1.05
CA VAL A 147 11.76 -6.91 -0.41
C VAL A 147 13.15 -6.33 -0.19
N VAL A 148 13.59 -6.28 1.07
CA VAL A 148 14.93 -5.86 1.48
C VAL A 148 15.99 -6.60 0.66
N GLY A 149 16.86 -5.87 -0.05
CA GLY A 149 17.90 -6.43 -0.91
C GLY A 149 17.60 -6.40 -2.41
N THR A 150 16.40 -6.01 -2.83
CA THR A 150 16.11 -5.65 -4.23
C THR A 150 16.48 -4.19 -4.48
N GLY A 151 16.95 -3.87 -5.70
CA GLY A 151 17.72 -2.67 -6.06
C GLY A 151 17.15 -1.27 -5.73
N PHE A 152 15.98 -1.16 -5.11
CA PHE A 152 15.45 0.10 -4.57
C PHE A 152 16.21 0.56 -3.30
N LEU A 153 16.67 -0.38 -2.47
CA LEU A 153 17.31 -0.13 -1.17
C LEU A 153 18.56 -0.98 -1.03
N LYS A 154 19.55 -0.79 -1.90
CA LYS A 154 20.87 -1.36 -1.64
C LYS A 154 21.56 -0.56 -0.54
N GLY A 155 20.98 -0.50 0.66
CA GLY A 155 21.62 0.11 1.83
C GLY A 155 22.98 -0.52 2.06
N ASN A 156 23.91 0.25 2.61
CA ASN A 156 25.17 -0.31 3.10
C ASN A 156 24.80 -1.41 4.10
N GLN A 157 25.30 -2.63 3.91
CA GLN A 157 24.86 -3.85 4.59
C GLN A 157 25.11 -3.86 6.11
N ASN A 158 25.44 -2.71 6.69
CA ASN A 158 25.76 -2.51 8.07
C ASN A 158 24.82 -1.45 8.68
N VAL A 159 23.85 -1.95 9.45
CA VAL A 159 23.35 -1.40 10.73
C VAL A 159 22.06 -0.54 10.72
N CYS A 160 21.54 0.02 9.62
CA CYS A 160 20.33 0.87 9.69
C CYS A 160 19.14 0.38 8.85
N ALA A 161 17.97 0.20 9.49
CA ALA A 161 16.71 -0.07 8.81
C ALA A 161 16.28 1.16 7.99
N THR A 162 16.08 1.00 6.67
CA THR A 162 15.49 2.03 5.82
C THR A 162 14.11 2.39 6.33
N ALA A 163 13.78 3.69 6.35
CA ALA A 163 12.43 4.15 6.66
C ALA A 163 11.78 4.79 5.43
N ILE A 164 10.49 4.51 5.24
CA ILE A 164 9.63 5.20 4.28
C ILE A 164 8.61 6.00 5.06
N GLU A 165 8.50 7.29 4.78
CA GLU A 165 7.50 8.15 5.37
C GLU A 165 6.59 8.71 4.29
N VAL A 166 5.29 8.63 4.54
CA VAL A 166 4.23 9.06 3.63
C VAL A 166 3.47 10.16 4.32
N TYR A 167 3.28 11.27 3.62
CA TYR A 167 2.56 12.42 4.11
C TYR A 167 1.51 12.82 3.08
N VAL A 168 0.29 13.07 3.55
CA VAL A 168 -0.81 13.54 2.74
C VAL A 168 -1.41 14.76 3.43
N ALA A 169 -1.55 15.87 2.71
CA ALA A 169 -2.15 17.08 3.25
C ALA A 169 -3.22 17.64 2.32
N GLY A 170 -4.24 18.25 2.92
CA GLY A 170 -5.42 18.73 2.20
C GLY A 170 -6.47 19.35 3.11
N SER A 171 -7.74 19.25 2.69
CA SER A 171 -8.88 19.63 3.51
C SER A 171 -10.08 18.69 3.30
N PHE A 172 -10.91 18.53 4.32
CA PHE A 172 -12.20 17.84 4.24
C PHE A 172 -13.29 18.78 4.76
N SER A 173 -14.28 19.09 3.92
CA SER A 173 -15.34 20.06 4.25
C SER A 173 -14.80 21.42 4.74
N GLY A 174 -13.69 21.88 4.17
CA GLY A 174 -13.02 23.14 4.54
C GLY A 174 -12.14 23.05 5.79
N THR A 175 -12.12 21.91 6.49
CA THR A 175 -11.23 21.68 7.64
C THR A 175 -9.90 21.13 7.14
N PRO A 176 -8.74 21.70 7.52
CA PRO A 176 -7.45 21.18 7.09
C PRO A 176 -7.18 19.78 7.66
N ILE A 177 -6.52 18.95 6.87
CA ILE A 177 -6.11 17.61 7.27
C ILE A 177 -4.65 17.36 6.88
N VAL A 178 -3.92 16.70 7.78
CA VAL A 178 -2.57 16.16 7.54
C VAL A 178 -2.53 14.75 8.10
N LEU A 179 -2.14 13.80 7.26
CA LEU A 179 -1.97 12.40 7.62
C LEU A 179 -0.53 12.00 7.35
N THR A 180 0.07 11.30 8.31
CA THR A 180 1.45 10.81 8.22
C THR A 180 1.51 9.35 8.60
N GLN A 181 2.28 8.56 7.85
CA GLN A 181 2.58 7.17 8.17
C GLN A 181 4.06 6.90 7.94
N THR A 182 4.73 6.29 8.92
CA THR A 182 6.13 5.87 8.83
C THR A 182 6.22 4.35 8.83
N LEU A 183 6.95 3.79 7.87
CA LEU A 183 7.22 2.36 7.73
C LEU A 183 8.71 2.12 7.95
N GLN A 184 9.05 1.22 8.87
CA GLN A 184 10.43 0.81 9.13
C GLN A 184 10.71 -0.53 8.46
N LEU A 185 11.56 -0.52 7.45
CA LEU A 185 12.00 -1.72 6.73
C LEU A 185 13.16 -2.35 7.49
N SER A 186 12.83 -3.05 8.57
CA SER A 186 13.82 -3.81 9.30
C SER A 186 14.22 -5.06 8.54
N HIS A 187 15.51 -5.41 8.60
CA HIS A 187 16.08 -6.71 8.21
C HIS A 187 15.58 -7.83 9.14
N HIS A 188 14.29 -7.93 9.43
CA HIS A 188 13.77 -9.16 9.99
C HIS A 188 13.80 -10.16 8.84
N ARG A 189 14.62 -11.21 8.97
CA ARG A 189 14.40 -12.46 8.23
C ARG A 189 12.93 -12.76 8.45
N ARG A 190 12.06 -12.54 7.45
CA ARG A 190 10.83 -13.31 7.36
C ARG A 190 11.34 -14.73 7.43
N LYS A 191 11.23 -15.35 8.62
CA LYS A 191 11.21 -16.79 8.72
C LYS A 191 10.16 -17.14 7.69
N GLN A 192 10.62 -17.69 6.57
CA GLN A 192 9.76 -18.55 5.80
C GLN A 192 9.29 -19.56 6.85
N ALA A 193 8.11 -19.34 7.41
CA ALA A 193 7.24 -20.45 7.70
C ALA A 193 7.01 -21.07 6.33
N ARG A 194 7.99 -21.87 5.88
CA ARG A 194 7.81 -22.89 4.87
C ARG A 194 6.67 -23.72 5.44
N LYS A 195 5.47 -23.39 5.02
CA LYS A 195 4.31 -24.25 5.16
C LYS A 195 4.71 -25.53 4.43
N GLY A 196 4.98 -26.58 5.20
CA GLY A 196 5.18 -27.94 4.72
C GLY A 196 6.54 -28.23 4.10
N MET A 197 7.60 -28.27 4.90
CA MET A 197 8.72 -29.18 4.59
C MET A 197 8.26 -30.57 5.00
N LEU A 198 7.78 -31.38 4.04
CA LEU A 198 7.68 -32.81 4.27
C LEU A 198 9.11 -33.31 4.48
N GLU A 199 9.39 -33.77 5.69
CA GLU A 199 10.62 -34.48 6.04
C GLU A 199 10.80 -35.67 5.09
N ALA A 200 11.94 -35.73 4.41
CA ALA A 200 12.30 -36.89 3.61
C ALA A 200 12.46 -38.10 4.54
N ILE A 201 11.79 -39.21 4.21
CA ILE A 201 11.94 -40.47 4.94
C ILE A 201 13.35 -41.01 4.63
N PRO A 202 14.24 -41.22 5.61
CA PRO A 202 15.54 -41.79 5.33
C PRO A 202 15.38 -43.26 4.93
N GLU A 203 15.81 -43.58 3.73
CA GLU A 203 15.98 -44.94 3.25
C GLU A 203 17.15 -45.57 4.03
N TYR A 204 16.90 -46.71 4.67
CA TYR A 204 17.95 -47.43 5.39
C TYR A 204 18.87 -48.12 4.36
N GLU A 205 20.17 -47.81 4.38
CA GLU A 205 21.17 -48.62 3.67
C GLU A 205 21.82 -49.59 4.67
N MET A 206 21.52 -50.88 4.54
CA MET A 206 22.23 -51.96 5.23
C MET A 206 23.63 -52.10 4.64
N ALA A 207 24.65 -51.59 5.35
CA ALA A 207 26.04 -51.94 5.13
C ALA A 207 26.50 -52.91 6.22
N LEU A 208 26.28 -54.22 6.02
CA LEU A 208 27.02 -55.25 6.74
C LEU A 208 28.33 -55.49 5.99
N SER A 209 29.42 -55.14 6.66
CA SER A 209 30.79 -55.27 6.17
C SER A 209 31.17 -56.73 5.94
N GLN A 210 31.78 -56.98 4.78
CA GLN A 210 32.49 -58.22 4.54
C GLN A 210 33.86 -58.18 5.21
N LYS A 211 34.21 -59.26 5.94
CA LYS A 211 35.58 -59.72 6.04
C LYS A 211 35.60 -61.25 6.21
N GLU A 212 36.09 -61.93 5.17
CA GLU A 212 36.44 -63.36 5.07
C GLU A 212 37.31 -63.82 6.25
N GLY A 213 37.36 -65.07 6.73
CA GLY A 213 36.93 -66.43 6.33
C GLY A 213 37.62 -67.38 7.36
N PRO A 214 37.96 -68.64 7.09
CA PRO A 214 37.26 -69.73 6.41
C PRO A 214 36.92 -70.87 7.41
N SER A 215 35.92 -71.71 7.15
CA SER A 215 35.94 -73.12 7.59
C SER A 215 34.82 -73.92 6.94
N THR A 216 35.27 -74.95 6.25
CA THR A 216 34.52 -75.99 5.58
C THR A 216 33.86 -76.92 6.62
N LEU A 217 32.77 -77.57 6.19
CA LEU A 217 32.32 -78.94 6.52
C LEU A 217 31.05 -79.11 7.37
N THR A 218 30.03 -79.58 6.63
CA THR A 218 29.30 -80.84 6.87
C THR A 218 27.94 -80.75 7.56
N ILE A 219 26.94 -81.03 6.73
CA ILE A 219 25.55 -81.41 7.03
C ILE A 219 25.56 -82.67 7.92
N PRO A 220 24.59 -82.82 8.82
CA PRO A 220 23.99 -84.13 9.00
C PRO A 220 22.47 -84.09 8.78
N PHE A 221 22.04 -85.06 7.99
CA PHE A 221 20.66 -85.49 7.80
C PHE A 221 20.21 -86.38 8.98
N PHE A 222 18.91 -86.71 8.94
CA PHE A 222 18.11 -87.67 9.73
C PHE A 222 17.28 -87.03 10.86
N SER A 223 15.95 -87.24 10.94
CA SER A 223 14.99 -88.10 10.23
C SER A 223 13.62 -87.42 10.20
#